data_AF-A0A0F9NEN4-F1
#
_entry.id   AF-A0A0F9NEN4-F1
#
_cell.length_a   1.000
_cell.length_b   1.000
_cell.length_c   1.000
_cell.angle_alpha   90.00
_cell.angle_beta   90.00
_cell.angle_gamma   90.00
#
_symmetry.space_group_name_H-M   'P 1'
#
loop_
_entity.id
_entity.type
_entity.pdbx_description
1 polymer ?
#
loop_
_entity_poly.entity_id
_entity_poly.type
_entity_poly.pdbx_seq_one_letter_code
_entity_poly.pdbx_strand_id
1 'polypeptide(L)'
;MAAEHRTDLIPSPPIQTRVYPLLIAAGFAIVLSSLAIAAVLATVASGVFDNPKSVRDAAEVGSALLARQGDLATFPLWVQPFKFVGLTLLISSIFTVFWGLLRSLQEARGAAMVESIPVLLEGSSSQEREGR
;
A
#
# COMPACT_ATOMS: atom_id res chain seq x y z
N MET A 1 -12.47 -30.66 34.37
CA MET A 1 -12.49 -31.11 32.96
C MET A 1 -11.60 -30.16 32.17
N ALA A 2 -10.59 -30.67 31.49
CA ALA A 2 -9.69 -29.83 30.70
C ALA A 2 -10.47 -29.24 29.52
N ALA A 3 -10.45 -27.92 29.35
CA ALA A 3 -11.08 -27.25 28.21
C ALA A 3 -10.44 -27.78 26.93
N GLU A 4 -11.23 -28.47 26.11
CA GLU A 4 -10.81 -28.92 24.78
C GLU A 4 -10.42 -27.69 23.97
N HIS A 5 -9.15 -27.63 23.54
CA HIS A 5 -8.62 -26.52 22.76
C HIS A 5 -9.24 -26.54 21.36
N ARG A 6 -10.38 -25.85 21.22
CA ARG A 6 -11.22 -25.80 20.03
C ARG A 6 -10.53 -25.05 18.89
N THR A 7 -9.77 -25.78 18.08
CA THR A 7 -9.05 -25.28 16.89
C THR A 7 -9.98 -24.94 15.72
N ASP A 8 -11.26 -25.30 15.81
CA ASP A 8 -12.35 -24.96 14.87
C ASP A 8 -12.68 -23.45 14.86
N LEU A 9 -12.31 -22.73 15.92
CA LEU A 9 -12.50 -21.28 16.03
C LEU A 9 -11.37 -20.46 15.42
N ILE A 10 -10.31 -21.08 14.88
CA ILE A 10 -9.19 -20.37 14.25
C ILE A 10 -9.67 -19.75 12.94
N PRO A 11 -9.72 -18.41 12.81
CA PRO A 11 -10.19 -17.76 11.61
C PRO A 11 -9.24 -18.07 10.44
N SER A 12 -9.81 -18.34 9.25
CA SER A 12 -9.02 -18.52 8.03
C SER A 12 -8.15 -17.29 7.76
N PRO A 13 -6.91 -17.45 7.27
CA PRO A 13 -5.99 -16.34 7.10
C PRO A 13 -6.63 -15.24 6.24
N PRO A 14 -6.62 -13.98 6.72
CA PRO A 14 -7.35 -12.91 6.06
C PRO A 14 -6.79 -12.65 4.68
N ILE A 15 -7.67 -12.43 3.69
CA ILE A 15 -7.29 -12.11 2.30
C ILE A 15 -6.30 -10.94 2.23
N GLN A 16 -6.33 -10.05 3.21
CA GLN A 16 -5.44 -8.89 3.31
C GLN A 16 -3.96 -9.30 3.38
N THR A 17 -3.62 -10.47 3.92
CA THR A 17 -2.24 -11.01 3.93
C THR A 17 -1.66 -11.23 2.53
N ARG A 18 -2.52 -11.43 1.53
CA ARG A 18 -2.12 -11.56 0.12
C ARG A 18 -2.11 -10.23 -0.62
N VAL A 19 -3.01 -9.32 -0.26
CA VAL A 19 -3.22 -8.04 -0.98
C VAL A 19 -2.19 -6.98 -0.59
N TYR A 20 -1.87 -6.84 0.70
CA TYR A 20 -0.94 -5.79 1.15
C TYR A 20 0.46 -5.89 0.51
N PRO A 21 1.12 -7.07 0.39
CA PRO A 21 2.47 -7.12 -0.17
C PRO A 21 2.47 -6.79 -1.66
N LEU A 22 1.39 -7.11 -2.38
CA LEU A 22 1.24 -6.77 -3.79
C LEU A 22 1.10 -5.25 -3.99
N LEU A 23 0.32 -4.58 -3.14
CA LEU A 23 0.19 -3.11 -3.18
C LEU A 23 1.51 -2.41 -2.86
N ILE A 24 2.26 -2.93 -1.87
CA ILE A 24 3.60 -2.42 -1.54
C ILE A 24 4.55 -2.62 -2.73
N ALA A 25 4.62 -3.83 -3.28
CA ALA A 25 5.52 -4.15 -4.39
C ALA A 25 5.20 -3.29 -5.63
N ALA A 26 3.92 -3.16 -5.99
CA ALA A 26 3.48 -2.33 -7.10
C ALA A 26 3.77 -0.84 -6.87
N GLY A 27 3.48 -0.32 -5.67
CA GLY A 27 3.79 1.06 -5.30
C GLY A 27 5.28 1.37 -5.37
N PHE A 28 6.12 0.51 -4.81
CA PHE A 28 7.58 0.65 -4.89
C PHE A 28 8.11 0.54 -6.32
N ALA A 29 7.61 -0.40 -7.12
CA ALA A 29 8.01 -0.55 -8.51
C ALA A 29 7.73 0.73 -9.32
N ILE A 30 6.58 1.36 -9.12
CA ILE A 30 6.22 2.62 -9.78
C ILE A 30 7.14 3.76 -9.33
N VAL A 31 7.37 3.92 -8.02
CA VAL A 31 8.24 4.97 -7.49
C VAL A 31 9.68 4.79 -8.00
N LEU A 32 10.22 3.58 -7.97
CA LEU A 32 11.56 3.28 -8.50
C LEU A 32 11.65 3.54 -10.01
N SER A 33 10.63 3.18 -10.77
CA SER A 33 10.57 3.48 -12.20
C SER A 33 10.57 5.00 -12.46
N SER A 34 9.80 5.75 -11.67
CA SER A 34 9.78 7.22 -11.77
C SER A 34 11.13 7.85 -11.44
N LEU A 35 11.84 7.30 -10.46
CA LEU A 35 13.19 7.73 -10.08
C LEU A 35 14.19 7.45 -11.20
N ALA A 36 14.13 6.26 -11.83
CA ALA A 36 14.99 5.91 -12.94
C ALA A 36 14.80 6.87 -14.14
N ILE A 37 13.54 7.18 -14.47
CA ILE A 37 13.22 8.15 -15.53
C ILE A 37 13.78 9.54 -15.18
N ALA A 38 13.59 9.99 -13.93
CA ALA A 38 14.13 11.28 -13.48
C ALA A 38 15.66 11.33 -13.53
N ALA A 39 16.35 10.23 -13.21
CA ALA A 39 17.79 10.13 -13.29
C ALA A 39 18.30 10.26 -14.74
N VAL A 40 17.64 9.61 -15.70
CA VAL A 40 17.94 9.77 -17.13
C VAL A 40 17.65 11.21 -17.58
N LEU A 41 16.53 11.80 -17.14
CA LEU A 41 16.20 13.16 -17.51
C LEU A 41 17.22 14.18 -16.97
N ALA A 42 17.82 13.92 -15.81
CA ALA A 42 18.88 14.75 -15.25
C ALA A 42 20.16 14.75 -16.11
N THR A 43 20.53 13.62 -16.71
CA THR A 43 21.69 13.58 -17.62
C THR A 43 21.41 14.33 -18.92
N VAL A 44 20.19 14.21 -19.44
CA VAL A 44 19.72 14.98 -20.61
C VAL A 44 19.72 16.49 -20.28
N ALA A 45 19.18 16.87 -19.13
CA ALA A 45 19.17 18.25 -18.65
C ALA A 45 20.59 18.81 -18.57
N SER A 46 21.53 18.08 -17.96
CA SER A 46 22.93 18.49 -17.91
C SER A 46 23.47 18.78 -19.31
N GLY A 47 23.30 17.88 -20.28
CA GLY A 47 23.77 18.08 -21.65
C GLY A 47 23.09 19.23 -22.41
N VAL A 48 21.83 19.53 -22.11
CA VAL A 48 21.12 20.69 -22.70
C VAL A 48 21.58 22.00 -22.07
N PHE A 49 21.67 22.05 -20.74
CA PHE A 49 21.98 23.27 -19.99
C PHE A 49 23.47 23.64 -20.00
N ASP A 50 24.34 22.72 -20.41
CA ASP A 50 25.77 23.01 -20.68
C ASP A 50 25.97 23.94 -21.90
N ASN A 51 24.95 24.06 -22.75
CA ASN A 51 24.97 24.98 -23.88
C ASN A 51 24.52 26.38 -23.46
N PRO A 52 25.11 27.46 -24.01
CA PRO A 52 24.63 28.82 -23.77
C PRO A 52 23.21 29.01 -24.32
N LYS A 53 22.45 29.92 -23.73
CA LYS A 53 21.03 30.15 -24.08
C LYS A 53 20.83 30.46 -25.58
N SER A 54 21.73 31.24 -26.18
CA SER A 54 21.68 31.57 -27.61
C SER A 54 21.72 30.33 -28.52
N VAL A 55 22.50 29.31 -28.15
CA VAL A 55 22.59 28.04 -28.89
C VAL A 55 21.36 27.18 -28.68
N ARG A 56 20.75 27.24 -27.49
CA ARG A 56 19.51 26.52 -27.19
C ARG A 56 18.30 27.07 -27.94
N ASP A 57 18.19 28.40 -27.99
CA ASP A 57 17.06 29.07 -28.64
C ASP A 57 17.21 29.06 -30.18
N ALA A 58 18.44 28.99 -30.70
CA ALA A 58 18.73 28.87 -32.13
C ALA A 58 18.82 27.41 -32.64
N ALA A 59 18.38 26.44 -31.84
CA ALA A 59 18.48 25.03 -32.20
C ALA A 59 17.67 24.73 -33.48
N GLU A 60 18.35 24.20 -34.51
CA GLU A 60 17.70 23.88 -35.78
C GLU A 60 16.67 22.75 -35.63
N VAL A 61 15.65 22.79 -36.49
CA VAL A 61 14.62 21.75 -36.57
C VAL A 61 15.27 20.41 -36.94
N GLY A 62 15.01 19.39 -36.14
CA GLY A 62 15.63 18.06 -36.31
C GLY A 62 16.98 17.89 -35.61
N SER A 63 17.51 18.92 -34.97
CA SER A 63 18.72 18.78 -34.15
C SER A 63 18.47 17.94 -32.89
N ALA A 64 19.48 17.19 -32.46
CA ALA A 64 19.43 16.40 -31.22
C ALA A 64 19.22 17.29 -29.98
N LEU A 65 19.64 18.55 -30.04
CA LEU A 65 19.49 19.50 -28.95
C LEU A 65 18.02 19.93 -28.78
N LEU A 66 17.31 20.19 -29.88
CA LEU A 66 15.87 20.49 -29.85
C LEU A 66 15.04 19.28 -29.39
N ALA A 67 15.39 18.06 -29.82
CA ALA A 67 14.73 16.84 -29.37
C ALA A 67 14.83 16.66 -27.84
N ARG A 68 16.04 16.85 -27.27
CA ARG A 68 16.26 16.77 -25.82
C ARG A 68 15.51 17.86 -25.03
N GLN A 69 15.35 19.05 -25.60
CA GLN A 69 14.50 20.08 -24.99
C GLN A 69 13.03 19.67 -24.99
N GLY A 70 12.56 19.02 -26.06
CA GLY A 70 11.24 18.41 -26.13
C GLY A 70 11.03 17.35 -25.05
N ASP A 71 12.00 16.45 -24.87
CA ASP A 71 11.97 15.44 -23.80
C ASP A 71 11.85 16.08 -22.42
N LEU A 72 12.64 17.13 -22.14
CA LEU A 72 12.57 17.86 -20.87
C LEU A 72 11.22 18.55 -20.63
N ALA A 73 10.48 18.90 -21.68
CA ALA A 73 9.14 19.45 -21.56
C ALA A 73 8.08 18.35 -21.40
N THR A 74 8.22 17.22 -22.09
CA THR A 74 7.19 16.18 -22.17
C THR A 74 7.23 15.21 -21.00
N PHE A 75 8.41 14.72 -20.60
CA PHE A 75 8.52 13.69 -19.57
C PHE A 75 7.99 14.13 -18.20
N PRO A 76 8.28 15.35 -17.69
CA PRO A 76 7.78 15.78 -16.38
C PRO A 76 6.24 15.83 -16.31
N LEU A 77 5.55 16.10 -17.43
CA LEU A 77 4.10 16.22 -17.47
C LEU A 77 3.38 14.94 -17.02
N TRP A 78 3.91 13.78 -17.37
CA TRP A 78 3.28 12.49 -17.04
C TRP A 78 4.02 11.74 -15.93
N VAL A 79 5.34 11.93 -15.77
CA VAL A 79 6.10 11.33 -14.67
C VAL A 79 5.64 11.88 -13.32
N GLN A 80 5.23 13.16 -13.26
CA GLN A 80 4.70 13.77 -12.05
C GLN A 80 3.42 13.09 -11.54
N PRO A 81 2.34 12.92 -12.32
CA PRO A 81 1.18 12.15 -11.87
C PRO A 81 1.52 10.67 -11.65
N PHE A 82 2.41 10.07 -12.45
CA PHE A 82 2.80 8.66 -12.31
C PHE A 82 3.40 8.32 -10.94
N LYS A 83 4.32 9.14 -10.41
CA LYS A 83 4.87 8.92 -9.05
C LYS A 83 3.79 9.00 -7.96
N PHE A 84 2.76 9.84 -8.15
CA PHE A 84 1.65 9.93 -7.21
C PHE A 84 0.80 8.67 -7.21
N VAL A 85 0.63 7.99 -8.34
CA VAL A 85 0.00 6.66 -8.39
C VAL A 85 0.78 5.64 -7.54
N GLY A 86 2.11 5.67 -7.60
CA GLY A 86 2.94 4.83 -6.74
C GLY A 86 2.74 5.13 -5.25
N LEU A 87 2.72 6.41 -4.90
CA LEU A 87 2.47 6.86 -3.52
C LEU A 87 1.08 6.49 -3.01
N THR A 88 0.04 6.61 -3.84
CA THR A 88 -1.33 6.22 -3.44
C THR A 88 -1.43 4.73 -3.20
N LEU A 89 -0.77 3.88 -4.02
CA LEU A 89 -0.73 2.44 -3.76
C LEU A 89 -0.03 2.10 -2.44
N LEU A 90 1.08 2.78 -2.12
CA LEU A 90 1.76 2.60 -0.83
C LEU A 90 0.85 3.01 0.33
N ILE A 91 0.17 4.15 0.23
CA ILE A 91 -0.79 4.59 1.24
C ILE A 91 -1.96 3.59 1.36
N SER A 92 -2.54 3.15 0.24
CA SER A 92 -3.61 2.15 0.22
C SER A 92 -3.21 0.83 0.86
N SER A 93 -1.93 0.44 0.75
CA SER A 93 -1.42 -0.77 1.42
C SER A 93 -1.51 -0.65 2.95
N ILE A 94 -1.19 0.53 3.51
CA ILE A 94 -1.30 0.81 4.94
C ILE A 94 -2.76 0.68 5.39
N PHE A 95 -3.70 1.28 4.65
CA PHE A 95 -5.13 1.13 4.92
C PHE A 95 -5.59 -0.33 4.87
N THR A 96 -5.06 -1.13 3.94
CA THR A 96 -5.38 -2.55 3.81
C THR A 96 -4.94 -3.35 5.04
N VAL A 97 -3.77 -3.03 5.61
CA VAL A 97 -3.27 -3.65 6.84
C VAL A 97 -4.14 -3.28 8.03
N PHE A 98 -4.45 -1.99 8.22
CA PHE A 98 -5.32 -1.55 9.31
C PHE A 98 -6.71 -2.18 9.23
N TRP A 99 -7.29 -2.19 8.03
CA TRP A 99 -8.56 -2.85 7.80
C TRP A 99 -8.53 -4.34 8.16
N GLY A 100 -7.43 -5.02 7.82
CA GLY A 100 -7.26 -6.42 8.19
C GLY A 100 -7.10 -6.67 9.68
N LEU A 101 -6.37 -5.80 10.36
CA LEU A 101 -6.23 -5.85 11.82
C LEU A 101 -7.59 -5.65 12.51
N LEU A 102 -8.38 -4.66 12.07
CA LEU A 102 -9.71 -4.42 12.63
C LEU A 102 -10.61 -5.65 12.46
N ARG A 103 -10.57 -6.27 11.28
CA ARG A 103 -11.34 -7.48 11.00
C ARG A 103 -10.90 -8.65 11.87
N SER A 104 -9.60 -8.90 12.00
CA SER A 104 -9.08 -9.98 12.84
C SER A 104 -9.44 -9.77 14.32
N LEU A 105 -9.45 -8.52 14.79
CA LEU A 105 -9.89 -8.19 16.14
C LEU A 105 -11.39 -8.43 16.34
N GLN A 106 -12.22 -8.12 15.35
CA GLN A 106 -13.66 -8.41 15.41
C GLN A 106 -13.93 -9.92 15.47
N GLU A 107 -13.24 -10.71 14.64
CA GLU A 107 -13.36 -12.17 14.62
C GLU A 107 -12.89 -12.78 15.95
N ALA A 108 -11.75 -12.32 16.49
CA ALA A 108 -11.24 -12.77 17.79
C ALA A 108 -12.19 -12.44 18.95
N ARG A 109 -12.78 -11.23 18.95
CA ARG A 109 -13.79 -10.84 19.96
C ARG A 109 -15.06 -11.68 19.85
N GLY A 110 -15.49 -12.01 18.64
CA GLY A 110 -16.62 -12.90 18.40
C GLY A 110 -16.38 -14.30 18.96
N ALA A 111 -15.21 -14.88 18.69
CA ALA A 111 -14.83 -16.19 19.23
C ALA A 111 -14.81 -16.20 20.78
N ALA A 112 -14.21 -15.18 21.40
CA ALA A 112 -14.17 -15.06 22.85
C ALA A 112 -15.57 -14.91 23.50
N MET A 113 -16.51 -14.25 22.81
CA MET A 113 -17.90 -14.13 23.27
C MET A 113 -18.63 -15.48 23.21
N VAL A 114 -18.42 -16.27 22.15
CA VAL A 114 -19.02 -17.60 22.03
C VAL A 114 -18.53 -18.55 23.13
N GLU A 115 -17.25 -18.45 23.50
CA GLU A 115 -16.65 -19.26 24.55
C GLU A 115 -17.22 -18.94 25.96
N SER A 116 -17.58 -17.69 26.23
CA SER A 116 -18.10 -17.28 27.55
C SER A 116 -19.58 -17.62 27.78
N ILE A 117 -20.36 -17.87 26.72
CA ILE A 117 -21.80 -18.23 26.81
C ILE A 117 -22.07 -19.45 27.72
N PRO A 118 -21.44 -20.62 27.55
CA PRO A 118 -21.71 -21.78 28.40
C PRO A 118 -21.38 -21.53 29.88
N VAL A 119 -20.31 -20.79 30.17
CA VAL A 119 -19.92 -20.43 31.54
C VAL A 119 -20.98 -19.52 32.20
N LEU A 120 -21.53 -18.58 31.44
CA LEU A 120 -22.60 -17.70 31.92
C LEU A 120 -23.91 -18.47 32.21
N LEU A 121 -24.25 -19.45 31.37
CA LEU A 121 -25.42 -20.31 31.55
C LEU A 121 -25.29 -21.25 32.77
N GLU A 122 -24.09 -21.76 33.03
CA GLU A 122 -23.83 -22.60 34.20
C GLU A 122 -23.88 -21.79 35.51
N GLY A 123 -23.34 -20.57 35.49
CA GLY A 123 -23.43 -19.62 36.61
C GLY A 123 -24.86 -19.24 36.97
N SER A 124 -25.74 -19.01 35.99
CA SER A 124 -27.14 -18.67 36.27
C SER A 124 -27.92 -19.81 36.93
N SER A 125 -27.65 -21.06 36.52
CA SER A 125 -28.31 -22.24 37.11
C SER A 125 -27.91 -22.51 38.56
N SER A 126 -26.69 -22.12 38.93
CA SER A 126 -26.16 -22.26 40.29
C SER A 126 -26.77 -21.23 41.23
N GLN A 127 -26.94 -19.99 40.75
CA GLN A 127 -27.56 -18.90 41.50
C GLN A 127 -29.05 -19.17 41.83
N GLU A 128 -29.76 -19.86 40.94
CA GLU A 128 -31.16 -20.24 41.14
C GLU A 128 -31.33 -21.36 42.19
N ARG A 129 -30.29 -22.18 42.43
CA ARG A 129 -30.29 -23.23 43.46
C ARG A 129 -29.95 -22.72 44.86
N GLU A 130 -29.19 -21.64 44.97
CA GLU A 130 -28.76 -21.06 46.26
C GLU A 130 -29.79 -20.04 46.83
N GLY A 131 -30.72 -19.59 45.98
CA GLY A 131 -31.85 -18.73 46.37
C GLY A 131 -33.13 -19.45 46.80
N ARG A 132 -33.10 -20.78 46.96
CA ARG A 132 -34.18 -21.62 47.53
C ARG A 132 -33.71 -22.29 48.80
#